data_AF-A0AA51DZ41-F1
#
_entry.id   AF-A0AA51DZ41-F1
#
_cell.length_a   1.000
_cell.length_b   1.000
_cell.length_c   1.000
_cell.angle_alpha   90.00
_cell.angle_beta   90.00
_cell.angle_gamma   90.00
#
_symmetry.space_group_name_H-M   'P 1'
#
loop_
_entity.id
_entity.type
_entity.pdbx_description
1 polymer ?
#
loop_
_entity_poly.entity_id
_entity_poly.type
_entity_poly.pdbx_seq_one_letter_code
_entity_poly.pdbx_strand_id
1 'polypeptide(L)'
;MNKKPVIVLSIFMMLFIFAILFYLNQEKEFDDLLGTKEANVTEIYMKDGSNGTSVETADKERIKQFINLWNARYYKKSHNQDDKTKYHYYYDLHTEDNRIIRIAGDGSRVEINNIHYDVGIPIALDLLTNWFESLSVNDAYSITFKGESKDWIAEYKVDAKVTAIDKNGLNLYAADKSLIVIYKNELADLSEVKKWEISCKYIGGGVTRSESRTDKDDPIKSNIFVINCGDSTDSYRIDKKEDVINVSINIDGDIQKLELKCKQ
;
A
#
# COMPACT_ATOMS: atom_id res chain seq x y z
N MET A 1 2.30 -36.24 67.25
CA MET A 1 2.05 -35.31 66.13
C MET A 1 1.01 -35.90 65.21
N ASN A 2 -0.15 -35.25 65.08
CA ASN A 2 -1.25 -35.76 64.25
C ASN A 2 -0.84 -35.59 62.77
N LYS A 3 -0.57 -36.70 62.05
CA LYS A 3 -0.08 -36.66 60.65
C LYS A 3 -1.18 -36.31 59.64
N LYS A 4 -2.45 -36.38 60.06
CA LYS A 4 -3.63 -36.10 59.24
C LYS A 4 -3.64 -34.69 58.59
N PRO A 5 -3.38 -33.58 59.29
CA PRO A 5 -3.34 -32.24 58.68
C PRO A 5 -2.24 -32.06 57.62
N VAL A 6 -1.08 -32.70 57.79
CA VAL A 6 0.02 -32.61 56.82
C VAL A 6 -0.34 -33.29 55.50
N ILE A 7 -0.98 -34.47 55.56
CA ILE A 7 -1.40 -35.22 54.37
C ILE A 7 -2.46 -34.44 53.57
N VAL A 8 -3.44 -33.81 54.25
CA VAL A 8 -4.49 -33.01 53.59
C VAL A 8 -3.89 -31.79 52.88
N LEU A 9 -2.93 -31.10 53.51
CA LEU A 9 -2.27 -29.93 52.91
C LEU A 9 -1.45 -30.31 51.67
N SER A 10 -0.73 -31.44 51.70
CA SER A 10 0.04 -31.93 50.55
C SER A 10 -0.85 -32.29 49.36
N ILE A 11 -2.01 -32.90 49.60
CA ILE A 11 -2.98 -33.21 48.53
C ILE A 11 -3.54 -31.92 47.91
N PHE A 12 -3.88 -30.93 48.74
CA PHE A 12 -4.41 -29.65 48.25
C PHE A 12 -3.37 -28.90 47.41
N MET A 13 -2.11 -28.89 47.83
CA MET A 13 -1.02 -28.28 47.06
C MET A 13 -0.80 -29.01 45.73
N MET A 14 -0.86 -30.35 45.72
CA MET A 14 -0.72 -31.13 44.49
C MET A 14 -1.87 -30.87 43.51
N LEU A 15 -3.11 -30.78 44.00
CA LEU A 15 -4.28 -30.42 43.17
C LEU A 15 -4.17 -28.99 42.63
N PHE A 16 -3.65 -28.06 43.43
CA PHE A 16 -3.45 -26.67 43.01
C PHE A 16 -2.38 -26.55 41.91
N ILE A 17 -1.25 -27.26 42.07
CA ILE A 17 -0.21 -27.34 41.03
C ILE A 17 -0.79 -27.98 39.75
N PHE A 18 -1.56 -29.05 39.90
CA PHE A 18 -2.19 -29.72 38.76
C PHE A 18 -3.18 -28.80 38.03
N ALA A 19 -3.98 -28.02 38.77
CA ALA A 19 -4.89 -27.02 38.21
C ALA A 19 -4.14 -25.91 37.46
N ILE A 20 -3.01 -25.44 38.00
CA ILE A 20 -2.15 -24.45 37.33
C ILE A 20 -1.56 -25.02 36.04
N LEU A 21 -1.00 -26.24 36.09
CA LEU A 21 -0.42 -26.90 34.92
C LEU A 21 -1.48 -27.17 33.85
N PHE A 22 -2.67 -27.59 34.26
CA PHE A 22 -3.80 -27.77 33.35
C PHE A 22 -4.19 -26.45 32.69
N TYR A 23 -4.33 -25.38 33.46
CA TYR A 23 -4.65 -24.04 32.94
C TYR A 23 -3.59 -23.50 31.96
N LEU A 24 -2.29 -23.69 32.27
CA LEU A 24 -1.20 -23.25 31.40
C LEU A 24 -1.09 -24.05 30.09
N ASN A 25 -1.61 -25.27 30.08
CA ASN A 25 -1.54 -26.17 28.94
C ASN A 25 -2.84 -26.20 28.10
N GLN A 26 -3.80 -25.32 28.39
CA GLN A 26 -5.02 -25.21 27.60
C GLN A 26 -4.73 -24.62 26.23
N GLU A 27 -5.25 -25.29 25.21
CA GLU A 27 -5.41 -24.77 23.87
C GLU A 27 -6.59 -23.80 23.86
N LYS A 28 -6.44 -22.70 23.13
CA LYS A 28 -7.47 -21.67 22.97
C LYS A 28 -7.88 -21.57 21.51
N GLU A 29 -9.16 -21.31 21.28
CA GLU A 29 -9.63 -20.87 19.96
C GLU A 29 -9.29 -19.39 19.77
N PHE A 30 -9.31 -18.90 18.53
CA PHE A 30 -9.04 -17.49 18.29
C PHE A 30 -10.13 -16.59 18.88
N ASP A 31 -11.40 -17.02 18.88
CA ASP A 31 -12.50 -16.32 19.56
C ASP A 31 -12.25 -16.10 21.06
N ASP A 32 -11.64 -17.06 21.76
CA ASP A 32 -11.25 -16.91 23.18
C ASP A 32 -10.17 -15.83 23.37
N LEU A 33 -9.33 -15.63 22.36
CA LEU A 33 -8.25 -14.63 22.36
C LEU A 33 -8.74 -13.26 21.91
N LEU A 34 -9.75 -13.22 21.03
CA LEU A 34 -10.34 -11.99 20.51
C LEU A 34 -10.98 -11.15 21.63
N GLY A 35 -11.52 -11.80 22.67
CA GLY A 35 -12.09 -11.12 23.83
C GLY A 35 -13.39 -10.34 23.54
N THR A 36 -13.95 -10.51 22.34
CA THR A 36 -15.25 -9.98 21.90
C THR A 36 -15.88 -10.95 20.90
N LYS A 37 -17.11 -10.68 20.49
CA LYS A 37 -17.75 -11.43 19.39
C LYS A 37 -17.23 -10.92 18.05
N GLU A 38 -17.11 -11.80 17.07
CA GLU A 38 -16.81 -11.48 15.66
C GLU A 38 -17.62 -10.27 15.16
N ALA A 39 -18.93 -10.26 15.45
CA ALA A 39 -19.87 -9.21 15.02
C ALA A 39 -19.54 -7.80 15.54
N ASN A 40 -18.67 -7.68 16.55
CA ASN A 40 -18.26 -6.41 17.13
C ASN A 40 -16.96 -5.87 16.50
N VAL A 41 -16.26 -6.67 15.69
CA VAL A 41 -15.08 -6.20 14.95
C VAL A 41 -15.55 -5.36 13.78
N THR A 42 -15.11 -4.11 13.74
CA THR A 42 -15.55 -3.13 12.74
C THR A 42 -14.48 -2.82 11.70
N GLU A 43 -13.22 -3.08 12.02
CA GLU A 43 -12.10 -2.79 11.12
C GLU A 43 -10.93 -3.75 11.40
N ILE A 44 -10.22 -4.11 10.32
CA ILE A 44 -8.93 -4.80 10.38
C ILE A 44 -7.91 -3.98 9.61
N TYR A 45 -6.81 -3.68 10.28
CA TYR A 45 -5.60 -3.11 9.68
C TYR A 45 -4.53 -4.20 9.59
N MET A 46 -3.85 -4.31 8.45
CA MET A 46 -2.77 -5.26 8.23
C MET A 46 -1.56 -4.55 7.59
N LYS A 47 -0.36 -4.86 8.08
CA LYS A 47 0.90 -4.31 7.59
C LYS A 47 1.88 -5.42 7.21
N ASP A 48 2.46 -5.33 6.01
CA ASP A 48 3.55 -6.18 5.54
C ASP A 48 4.88 -5.73 6.17
N GLY A 49 5.53 -6.65 6.89
CA GLY A 49 6.81 -6.39 7.55
C GLY A 49 8.01 -6.30 6.60
N SER A 50 7.89 -6.77 5.36
CA SER A 50 8.97 -6.79 4.37
C SER A 50 9.18 -5.44 3.67
N ASN A 51 8.08 -4.73 3.38
CA ASN A 51 8.08 -3.50 2.59
C ASN A 51 7.36 -2.33 3.29
N GLY A 52 6.68 -2.59 4.43
CA GLY A 52 5.97 -1.58 5.20
C GLY A 52 4.60 -1.18 4.64
N THR A 53 4.14 -1.77 3.55
CA THR A 53 2.81 -1.50 2.96
C THR A 53 1.70 -1.94 3.91
N SER A 54 0.57 -1.27 3.86
CA SER A 54 -0.56 -1.56 4.74
C SER A 54 -1.89 -1.48 4.01
N VAL A 55 -2.82 -2.31 4.44
CA VAL A 55 -4.21 -2.33 3.98
C VAL A 55 -5.12 -2.28 5.20
N GLU A 56 -6.31 -1.72 5.01
CA GLU A 56 -7.36 -1.73 6.00
C GLU A 56 -8.70 -2.09 5.36
N THR A 57 -9.60 -2.69 6.13
CA THR A 57 -10.95 -3.01 5.66
C THR A 57 -11.97 -2.91 6.78
N ALA A 58 -13.12 -2.32 6.45
CA ALA A 58 -14.34 -2.35 7.25
C ALA A 58 -15.44 -3.23 6.59
N ASP A 59 -15.09 -3.98 5.54
CA ASP A 59 -16.02 -4.88 4.86
C ASP A 59 -16.31 -6.10 5.73
N LYS A 60 -17.59 -6.31 6.08
CA LYS A 60 -17.99 -7.37 7.02
C LYS A 60 -17.67 -8.78 6.52
N GLU A 61 -17.76 -9.03 5.21
CA GLU A 61 -17.43 -10.34 4.66
C GLU A 61 -15.91 -10.59 4.67
N ARG A 62 -15.10 -9.56 4.43
CA ARG A 62 -13.63 -9.64 4.55
C ARG A 62 -13.18 -9.85 6.00
N ILE A 63 -13.80 -9.15 6.94
CA ILE A 63 -13.57 -9.32 8.38
C ILE A 63 -13.89 -10.77 8.79
N LYS A 64 -15.04 -11.29 8.35
CA LYS A 64 -15.43 -12.68 8.60
C LYS A 64 -14.47 -13.69 7.97
N GLN A 65 -14.03 -13.47 6.74
CA GLN A 65 -13.03 -14.32 6.07
C GLN A 65 -11.73 -14.35 6.87
N PHE A 66 -11.27 -13.19 7.36
CA PHE A 66 -10.09 -13.11 8.21
C PHE A 66 -10.30 -13.90 9.51
N ILE A 67 -11.38 -13.64 10.25
CA ILE A 67 -11.62 -14.31 11.54
C ILE A 67 -11.75 -15.82 11.36
N ASN A 68 -12.41 -16.29 10.29
CA ASN A 68 -12.45 -17.72 9.94
C ASN A 68 -11.07 -18.31 9.66
N LEU A 69 -10.18 -17.55 9.01
CA LEU A 69 -8.81 -17.99 8.79
C LEU A 69 -8.14 -18.27 10.14
N TRP A 70 -8.28 -17.38 11.14
CA TRP A 70 -7.68 -17.55 12.45
C TRP A 70 -8.38 -18.61 13.32
N ASN A 71 -9.70 -18.73 13.25
CA ASN A 71 -10.48 -19.74 13.98
C ASN A 71 -10.26 -21.18 13.47
N ALA A 72 -9.64 -21.39 12.31
CA ALA A 72 -9.33 -22.73 11.80
C ALA A 72 -8.23 -23.47 12.58
N ARG A 73 -7.78 -22.93 13.72
CA ARG A 73 -6.57 -23.33 14.44
C ARG A 73 -6.75 -23.15 15.94
N TYR A 74 -5.91 -23.84 16.70
CA TYR A 74 -5.79 -23.66 18.14
C TYR A 74 -4.45 -23.02 18.51
N TYR A 75 -4.47 -22.30 19.62
CA TYR A 75 -3.37 -21.48 20.10
C TYR A 75 -2.98 -21.94 21.49
N LYS A 76 -1.73 -22.35 21.64
CA LYS A 76 -1.18 -22.77 22.92
C LYS A 76 -0.18 -21.74 23.39
N LYS A 77 -0.34 -21.24 24.62
CA LYS A 77 0.63 -20.28 25.16
C LYS A 77 2.03 -20.90 25.14
N SER A 78 2.97 -20.25 24.46
CA SER A 78 4.33 -20.75 24.31
C SER A 78 5.07 -20.69 25.65
N HIS A 79 5.92 -21.68 25.92
CA HIS A 79 6.78 -21.65 27.11
C HIS A 79 7.87 -20.58 26.97
N ASN A 80 8.30 -20.33 25.74
CA ASN A 80 9.21 -19.26 25.41
C ASN A 80 8.39 -17.97 25.19
N GLN A 81 8.71 -16.91 25.92
CA GLN A 81 8.06 -15.60 25.78
C GLN A 81 9.05 -14.51 25.35
N ASP A 82 10.26 -14.88 24.89
CA ASP A 82 11.26 -13.93 24.41
C ASP A 82 10.80 -13.24 23.11
N ASP A 83 11.08 -11.94 23.00
CA ASP A 83 10.62 -11.00 21.94
C ASP A 83 11.19 -11.25 20.52
N LYS A 84 11.53 -12.48 20.17
CA LYS A 84 12.23 -12.79 18.90
C LYS A 84 11.30 -13.02 17.71
N THR A 85 10.06 -12.57 17.76
CA THR A 85 9.11 -12.83 16.69
C THR A 85 9.34 -11.84 15.53
N LYS A 86 10.14 -12.26 14.56
CA LYS A 86 10.10 -11.65 13.23
C LYS A 86 8.70 -11.90 12.67
N TYR A 87 8.05 -10.86 12.17
CA TYR A 87 6.72 -10.97 11.58
C TYR A 87 6.78 -10.78 10.06
N HIS A 88 6.02 -11.59 9.34
CA HIS A 88 5.71 -11.31 7.94
C HIS A 88 4.61 -10.28 7.84
N TYR A 89 3.61 -10.43 8.71
CA TYR A 89 2.49 -9.52 8.78
C TYR A 89 2.15 -9.19 10.22
N TYR A 90 1.68 -7.98 10.38
CA TYR A 90 1.18 -7.41 11.61
C TYR A 90 -0.29 -7.04 11.41
N TYR A 91 -1.12 -7.22 12.43
CA TYR A 91 -2.57 -7.01 12.38
C TYR A 91 -3.05 -6.24 13.60
N ASP A 92 -3.94 -5.28 13.40
CA ASP A 92 -4.76 -4.69 14.46
C ASP A 92 -6.24 -4.89 14.12
N LEU A 93 -7.01 -5.40 15.06
CA LEU A 93 -8.47 -5.50 14.96
C LEU A 93 -9.10 -4.46 15.88
N HIS A 94 -10.08 -3.73 15.37
CA HIS A 94 -10.76 -2.65 16.08
C HIS A 94 -12.25 -2.93 16.28
N THR A 95 -12.78 -2.40 17.38
CA THR A 95 -14.20 -1.99 17.51
C THR A 95 -14.30 -0.52 17.11
N GLU A 96 -15.51 0.05 17.06
CA GLU A 96 -15.73 1.47 16.72
C GLU A 96 -14.81 2.42 17.52
N ASP A 97 -14.59 2.14 18.79
CA ASP A 97 -13.88 3.05 19.69
C ASP A 97 -12.46 2.63 20.06
N ASN A 98 -12.09 1.36 19.88
CA ASN A 98 -10.85 0.82 20.46
C ASN A 98 -10.23 -0.33 19.67
N ARG A 99 -8.89 -0.41 19.70
CA ARG A 99 -8.15 -1.61 19.31
C ARG A 99 -8.38 -2.72 20.32
N ILE A 100 -8.81 -3.88 19.84
CA ILE A 100 -9.14 -5.05 20.65
C ILE A 100 -7.93 -5.96 20.80
N ILE A 101 -7.29 -6.25 19.66
CA ILE A 101 -6.21 -7.21 19.60
C ILE A 101 -5.19 -6.78 18.56
N ARG A 102 -3.93 -7.00 18.91
CA ARG A 102 -2.78 -6.87 18.04
C ARG A 102 -2.17 -8.24 17.85
N ILE A 103 -1.85 -8.58 16.60
CA ILE A 103 -1.26 -9.86 16.24
C ILE A 103 -0.01 -9.62 15.40
N ALA A 104 1.06 -10.37 15.65
CA ALA A 104 2.27 -10.36 14.83
C ALA A 104 2.87 -11.76 14.79
N GLY A 105 3.39 -12.20 13.65
CA GLY A 105 4.02 -13.51 13.59
C GLY A 105 4.46 -13.97 12.21
N ASP A 106 5.08 -15.14 12.19
CA ASP A 106 5.49 -15.84 10.97
C ASP A 106 4.48 -16.92 10.53
N GLY A 107 3.38 -17.06 11.29
CA GLY A 107 2.31 -18.04 11.05
C GLY A 107 2.48 -19.34 11.84
N SER A 108 3.70 -19.72 12.23
CA SER A 108 3.96 -20.88 13.10
C SER A 108 3.94 -20.50 14.59
N ARG A 109 4.44 -19.30 14.89
CA ARG A 109 4.36 -18.67 16.19
C ARG A 109 3.81 -17.27 16.03
N VAL A 110 2.87 -16.91 16.90
CA VAL A 110 2.22 -15.61 16.88
C VAL A 110 2.32 -14.95 18.24
N GLU A 111 2.58 -13.66 18.23
CA GLU A 111 2.40 -12.77 19.36
C GLU A 111 1.01 -12.16 19.28
N ILE A 112 0.22 -12.33 20.33
CA ILE A 112 -1.12 -11.76 20.46
C ILE A 112 -1.15 -10.93 21.74
N ASN A 113 -1.32 -9.61 21.62
CA ASN A 113 -1.26 -8.67 22.75
C ASN A 113 -0.03 -8.88 23.65
N ASN A 114 1.16 -9.00 23.04
CA ASN A 114 2.45 -9.25 23.70
C ASN A 114 2.58 -10.63 24.39
N ILE A 115 1.68 -11.59 24.09
CA ILE A 115 1.78 -12.97 24.58
C ILE A 115 2.05 -13.89 23.40
N HIS A 116 3.09 -14.71 23.51
CA HIS A 116 3.45 -15.66 22.46
C HIS A 116 2.65 -16.95 22.55
N TYR A 117 2.15 -17.40 21.40
CA TYR A 117 1.42 -18.64 21.21
C TYR A 117 2.07 -19.48 20.11
N ASP A 118 2.21 -20.76 20.39
CA ASP A 118 2.49 -21.79 19.39
C ASP A 118 1.16 -22.12 18.69
N VAL A 119 1.16 -22.14 17.36
CA VAL A 119 -0.05 -22.38 16.56
C VAL A 119 -0.10 -23.85 16.16
N GLY A 120 -1.19 -24.55 16.50
CA GLY A 120 -1.28 -26.01 16.29
C GLY A 120 -1.17 -26.43 14.82
N ILE A 121 -1.67 -25.60 13.91
CA ILE A 121 -1.47 -25.74 12.46
C ILE A 121 -0.96 -24.40 11.95
N PRO A 122 0.29 -24.30 11.44
CA PRO A 122 0.82 -23.02 10.99
C PRO A 122 -0.08 -22.31 9.98
N ILE A 123 -0.16 -20.99 10.09
CA ILE A 123 -0.79 -20.15 9.07
C ILE A 123 0.16 -20.10 7.88
N ALA A 124 -0.23 -20.70 6.76
CA ALA A 124 0.57 -20.67 5.56
C ALA A 124 0.71 -19.22 5.06
N LEU A 125 1.93 -18.81 4.72
CA LEU A 125 2.24 -17.43 4.36
C LEU A 125 1.48 -16.97 3.11
N ASP A 126 1.30 -17.87 2.14
CA ASP A 126 0.51 -17.64 0.93
C ASP A 126 -0.95 -17.30 1.23
N LEU A 127 -1.57 -17.91 2.25
CA LEU A 127 -2.94 -17.55 2.66
C LEU A 127 -3.02 -16.12 3.18
N LEU A 128 -2.02 -15.70 3.96
CA LEU A 128 -1.94 -14.33 4.49
C LEU A 128 -1.66 -13.32 3.37
N THR A 129 -0.73 -13.65 2.47
CA THR A 129 -0.43 -12.84 1.29
C THR A 129 -1.66 -12.71 0.39
N ASN A 130 -2.35 -13.81 0.10
CA ASN A 130 -3.56 -13.76 -0.74
C ASN A 130 -4.67 -12.92 -0.10
N TRP A 131 -4.85 -12.99 1.22
CA TRP A 131 -5.83 -12.14 1.91
C TRP A 131 -5.41 -10.66 1.84
N PHE A 132 -4.14 -10.35 2.11
CA PHE A 132 -3.58 -9.00 2.01
C PHE A 132 -3.73 -8.43 0.58
N GLU A 133 -3.37 -9.20 -0.43
CA GLU A 133 -3.49 -8.83 -1.83
C GLU A 133 -4.94 -8.70 -2.29
N SER A 134 -5.87 -9.44 -1.68
CA SER A 134 -7.31 -9.28 -1.96
C SER A 134 -7.90 -7.97 -1.45
N LEU A 135 -7.22 -7.32 -0.50
CA LEU A 135 -7.54 -5.97 -0.01
C LEU A 135 -6.68 -4.90 -0.66
N SER A 136 -5.49 -5.28 -1.13
CA SER A 136 -4.62 -4.39 -1.89
C SER A 136 -5.30 -4.09 -3.21
N VAL A 137 -5.73 -2.84 -3.35
CA VAL A 137 -6.30 -2.37 -4.61
C VAL A 137 -5.18 -2.34 -5.65
N ASN A 138 -5.04 -3.43 -6.40
CA ASN A 138 -4.20 -3.50 -7.60
C ASN A 138 -4.89 -2.79 -8.80
N ASP A 139 -5.58 -1.68 -8.55
CA ASP A 139 -6.09 -0.84 -9.62
C ASP A 139 -4.91 -0.07 -10.20
N ALA A 140 -4.22 -0.73 -11.12
CA ALA A 140 -3.32 -0.09 -12.04
C ALA A 140 -4.16 0.82 -12.94
N TYR A 141 -3.86 2.10 -12.87
CA TYR A 141 -4.54 3.15 -13.59
C TYR A 141 -3.58 3.71 -14.64
N SER A 142 -3.92 3.55 -15.91
CA SER A 142 -3.14 4.13 -17.01
C SER A 142 -4.04 5.00 -17.87
N ILE A 143 -3.66 6.26 -18.04
CA ILE A 143 -4.35 7.22 -18.90
C ILE A 143 -3.36 7.90 -19.83
N THR A 144 -3.83 8.14 -21.05
CA THR A 144 -3.10 8.90 -22.05
C THR A 144 -3.95 10.06 -22.56
N PHE A 145 -3.41 11.26 -22.46
CA PHE A 145 -3.96 12.49 -23.00
C PHE A 145 -3.22 12.83 -24.29
N LYS A 146 -3.96 13.21 -25.33
CA LYS A 146 -3.37 13.58 -26.62
C LYS A 146 -3.90 14.92 -27.08
N GLY A 147 -3.08 15.66 -27.80
CA GLY A 147 -3.45 16.90 -28.44
C GLY A 147 -2.45 17.27 -29.53
N GLU A 148 -2.85 18.16 -30.40
CA GLU A 148 -2.02 18.61 -31.51
C GLU A 148 -2.26 20.09 -31.82
N SER A 149 -1.22 20.74 -32.34
CA SER A 149 -1.29 22.06 -32.97
C SER A 149 -0.96 21.93 -34.45
N LYS A 150 -0.73 23.06 -35.11
CA LYS A 150 -0.25 23.11 -36.50
C LYS A 150 1.05 22.33 -36.67
N ASP A 151 2.03 22.57 -35.80
CA ASP A 151 3.39 22.05 -35.97
C ASP A 151 3.78 20.95 -34.98
N TRP A 152 2.93 20.65 -33.98
CA TRP A 152 3.29 19.76 -32.89
C TRP A 152 2.20 18.74 -32.57
N ILE A 153 2.62 17.55 -32.14
CA ILE A 153 1.78 16.55 -31.47
C ILE A 153 2.33 16.36 -30.07
N ALA A 154 1.45 16.21 -29.09
CA ALA A 154 1.85 15.91 -27.72
C ALA A 154 1.00 14.76 -27.15
N GLU A 155 1.68 13.89 -26.42
CA GLU A 155 1.10 12.78 -25.67
C GLU A 155 1.59 12.81 -24.23
N TYR A 156 0.67 12.95 -23.28
CA TYR A 156 0.96 12.91 -21.85
C TYR A 156 0.38 11.63 -21.26
N LYS A 157 1.23 10.84 -20.61
CA LYS A 157 0.88 9.55 -20.03
C LYS A 157 1.01 9.59 -18.51
N VAL A 158 0.00 9.06 -17.83
CA VAL A 158 -0.03 8.84 -16.39
C VAL A 158 -0.20 7.35 -16.17
N ASP A 159 0.79 6.73 -15.55
CA ASP A 159 0.71 5.36 -15.05
C ASP A 159 0.75 5.41 -13.54
N ALA A 160 -0.27 4.89 -12.87
CA ALA A 160 -0.37 4.94 -11.42
C ALA A 160 -0.90 3.67 -10.81
N LYS A 161 -0.60 3.52 -9.52
CA LYS A 161 -1.04 2.42 -8.70
C LYS A 161 -1.54 2.96 -7.37
N VAL A 162 -2.67 2.44 -6.89
CA VAL A 162 -3.11 2.67 -5.52
C VAL A 162 -2.12 1.99 -4.58
N THR A 163 -1.53 2.74 -3.65
CA THR A 163 -0.55 2.24 -2.68
C THR A 163 -1.16 2.00 -1.31
N ALA A 164 -2.21 2.76 -0.95
CA ALA A 164 -2.94 2.61 0.30
C ALA A 164 -4.33 3.27 0.19
N ILE A 165 -5.20 2.98 1.17
CA ILE A 165 -6.46 3.68 1.41
C ILE A 165 -6.34 4.29 2.80
N ASP A 166 -6.69 5.56 2.96
CA ASP A 166 -6.70 6.24 4.26
C ASP A 166 -7.97 5.95 5.06
N LYS A 167 -7.97 6.36 6.33
CA LYS A 167 -9.09 6.18 7.28
C LYS A 167 -10.43 6.80 6.83
N ASN A 168 -10.39 7.70 5.84
CA ASN A 168 -11.59 8.33 5.27
C ASN A 168 -12.04 7.64 3.97
N GLY A 169 -11.37 6.55 3.56
CA GLY A 169 -11.61 5.85 2.31
C GLY A 169 -10.98 6.50 1.07
N LEU A 170 -10.00 7.41 1.24
CA LEU A 170 -9.31 8.06 0.13
C LEU A 170 -8.10 7.23 -0.32
N ASN A 171 -8.00 7.00 -1.63
CA ASN A 171 -6.87 6.31 -2.22
C ASN A 171 -5.61 7.21 -2.24
N LEU A 172 -4.50 6.63 -1.80
CA LEU A 172 -3.15 7.14 -2.02
C LEU A 172 -2.58 6.50 -3.28
N TYR A 173 -1.95 7.31 -4.12
CA TYR A 173 -1.40 6.87 -5.40
C TYR A 173 0.11 7.09 -5.46
N ALA A 174 0.82 6.10 -6.01
CA ALA A 174 2.11 6.29 -6.65
C ALA A 174 1.87 6.46 -8.16
N ALA A 175 2.40 7.53 -8.77
CA ALA A 175 2.20 7.79 -10.20
C ALA A 175 3.48 8.23 -10.90
N ASP A 176 3.72 7.64 -12.06
CA ASP A 176 4.74 8.04 -13.03
C ASP A 176 4.09 8.85 -14.16
N LYS A 177 4.63 10.04 -14.41
CA LYS A 177 4.07 10.98 -15.39
C LYS A 177 5.11 11.32 -16.45
N SER A 178 4.73 11.21 -17.71
CA SER A 178 5.61 11.54 -18.84
C SER A 178 4.89 12.32 -19.93
N LEU A 179 5.62 13.22 -20.57
CA LEU A 179 5.17 13.96 -21.75
C LEU A 179 6.13 13.66 -22.91
N ILE A 180 5.55 13.30 -24.04
CA ILE A 180 6.23 13.18 -25.33
C ILE A 180 5.69 14.26 -26.24
N VAL A 181 6.58 15.07 -26.81
CA VAL A 181 6.25 16.11 -27.78
C VAL A 181 6.99 15.84 -29.08
N ILE A 182 6.29 15.88 -30.20
CA ILE A 182 6.81 15.53 -31.53
C ILE A 182 6.57 16.72 -32.46
N TYR A 183 7.64 17.21 -33.09
CA TYR A 183 7.56 18.18 -34.18
C TYR A 183 7.14 17.48 -35.48
N LYS A 184 6.11 18.02 -36.14
CA LYS A 184 5.46 17.40 -37.31
C LYS A 184 6.23 17.61 -38.61
N ASN A 185 6.99 18.69 -38.72
CA ASN A 185 7.70 19.04 -39.95
C ASN A 185 9.12 18.46 -39.98
N GLU A 186 9.96 18.93 -40.90
CA GLU A 186 11.29 18.38 -41.10
C GLU A 186 12.24 18.81 -39.97
N LEU A 187 13.13 17.91 -39.54
CA LEU A 187 14.12 18.23 -38.50
C LEU A 187 15.02 19.41 -38.90
N ALA A 188 15.23 19.61 -40.20
CA ALA A 188 16.00 20.73 -40.74
C ALA A 188 15.43 22.10 -40.32
N ASP A 189 14.11 22.20 -40.15
CA ASP A 189 13.43 23.43 -39.69
C ASP A 189 13.86 23.83 -38.27
N LEU A 190 14.33 22.86 -37.47
CA LEU A 190 14.80 23.07 -36.10
C LEU A 190 16.31 23.35 -36.01
N SER A 191 17.04 23.34 -37.14
CA SER A 191 18.50 23.50 -37.16
C SER A 191 18.98 24.90 -36.75
N GLU A 192 18.16 25.93 -37.00
CA GLU A 192 18.47 27.32 -36.68
C GLU A 192 17.96 27.78 -35.30
N VAL A 193 17.23 26.90 -34.59
CA VAL A 193 16.60 27.22 -33.30
C VAL A 193 17.67 27.47 -32.24
N LYS A 194 17.61 28.64 -31.61
CA LYS A 194 18.57 29.03 -30.55
C LYS A 194 18.05 28.69 -29.16
N LYS A 195 16.75 28.80 -28.94
CA LYS A 195 16.13 28.53 -27.65
C LYS A 195 14.84 27.78 -27.84
N TRP A 196 14.68 26.72 -27.06
CA TRP A 196 13.39 26.04 -26.95
C TRP A 196 13.02 25.87 -25.49
N GLU A 197 11.72 25.90 -25.22
CA GLU A 197 11.13 25.65 -23.91
C GLU A 197 9.80 24.91 -24.07
N ILE A 198 9.64 23.80 -23.36
CA ILE A 198 8.41 23.03 -23.30
C ILE A 198 7.96 22.96 -21.84
N SER A 199 6.74 23.44 -21.59
CA SER A 199 6.10 23.40 -20.29
C SER A 199 4.86 22.52 -20.34
N CYS A 200 4.70 21.66 -19.34
CA CYS A 200 3.53 20.83 -19.11
C CYS A 200 2.89 21.22 -17.79
N LYS A 201 1.63 21.63 -17.81
CA LYS A 201 0.83 21.93 -16.62
C LYS A 201 -0.29 20.91 -16.49
N TYR A 202 -0.20 20.11 -15.43
CA TYR A 202 -1.15 19.08 -15.05
C TYR A 202 -1.78 19.42 -13.69
N ILE A 203 -2.67 18.58 -13.20
CA ILE A 203 -3.38 18.89 -11.96
C ILE A 203 -2.46 18.71 -10.75
N GLY A 204 -2.37 19.75 -9.92
CA GLY A 204 -1.53 19.75 -8.72
C GLY A 204 -0.04 20.04 -8.99
N GLY A 205 0.36 20.35 -10.22
CA GLY A 205 1.77 20.63 -10.51
C GLY A 205 2.06 21.10 -11.93
N GLY A 206 3.33 21.02 -12.31
CA GLY A 206 3.81 21.32 -13.65
C GLY A 206 5.32 21.21 -13.75
N VAL A 207 5.80 20.95 -14.96
CA VAL A 207 7.23 20.86 -15.27
C VAL A 207 7.54 21.75 -16.46
N THR A 208 8.73 22.36 -16.46
CA THR A 208 9.28 23.06 -17.61
C THR A 208 10.66 22.50 -17.90
N ARG A 209 10.90 22.20 -19.18
CA ARG A 209 12.23 21.87 -19.70
C ARG A 209 12.58 22.87 -20.78
N SER A 210 13.77 23.46 -20.68
CA SER A 210 14.26 24.45 -21.63
C SER A 210 15.72 24.24 -21.95
N GLU A 211 16.14 24.68 -23.12
CA GLU A 211 17.53 24.72 -23.54
C GLU A 211 17.79 26.02 -24.31
N SER A 212 18.93 26.64 -24.05
CA SER A 212 19.39 27.83 -24.77
C SER A 212 20.76 27.53 -25.36
N ARG A 213 20.94 27.89 -26.63
CA ARG A 213 22.15 27.62 -27.40
C ARG A 213 22.77 28.92 -27.88
N THR A 214 24.10 28.98 -27.74
CA THR A 214 24.91 30.12 -28.16
C THR A 214 25.77 29.80 -29.38
N ASP A 215 25.94 28.51 -29.71
CA ASP A 215 26.78 28.03 -30.79
C ASP A 215 25.95 27.42 -31.92
N LYS A 216 26.32 27.72 -33.18
CA LYS A 216 25.63 27.22 -34.37
C LYS A 216 25.99 25.78 -34.70
N ASP A 217 27.07 25.25 -34.12
CA ASP A 217 27.58 23.92 -34.45
C ASP A 217 26.89 22.76 -33.69
N ASP A 218 25.91 23.05 -32.82
CA ASP A 218 25.12 22.03 -32.12
C ASP A 218 23.60 22.19 -32.36
N PRO A 219 23.10 21.83 -33.57
CA PRO A 219 21.69 21.96 -33.94
C PRO A 219 20.80 20.94 -33.21
N ILE A 220 19.47 21.13 -33.26
CA ILE A 220 18.54 20.18 -32.62
C ILE A 220 18.63 18.85 -33.39
N LYS A 221 18.96 17.77 -32.67
CA LYS A 221 19.21 16.45 -33.28
C LYS A 221 17.99 15.52 -33.28
N SER A 222 16.88 15.96 -32.69
CA SER A 222 15.67 15.16 -32.52
C SER A 222 14.43 16.03 -32.68
N ASN A 223 13.44 15.53 -33.41
CA ASN A 223 12.10 16.10 -33.45
C ASN A 223 11.20 15.58 -32.31
N ILE A 224 11.70 14.62 -31.51
CA ILE A 224 11.01 14.04 -30.36
C ILE A 224 11.65 14.56 -29.06
N PHE A 225 10.82 15.08 -28.18
CA PHE A 225 11.19 15.59 -26.86
C PHE A 225 10.46 14.77 -25.80
N VAL A 226 11.21 14.12 -24.92
CA VAL A 226 10.65 13.36 -23.79
C VAL A 226 10.93 14.12 -22.49
N ILE A 227 9.89 14.35 -21.71
CA ILE A 227 9.95 15.11 -20.46
C ILE A 227 9.34 14.25 -19.36
N ASN A 228 10.16 13.89 -18.37
CA ASN A 228 9.67 13.33 -17.14
C ASN A 228 8.95 14.43 -16.37
N CYS A 229 7.66 14.24 -16.11
CA CYS A 229 6.80 15.22 -15.46
C CYS A 229 6.78 15.08 -13.93
N GLY A 230 7.64 14.21 -13.39
CA GLY A 230 7.77 13.91 -11.98
C GLY A 230 7.06 12.61 -11.62
N ASP A 231 7.47 12.07 -10.48
CA ASP A 231 6.80 11.06 -9.70
C ASP A 231 5.97 11.72 -8.61
N SER A 232 4.77 11.20 -8.35
CA SER A 232 4.05 11.53 -7.11
C SER A 232 3.99 10.29 -6.25
N THR A 233 4.68 10.31 -5.11
CA THR A 233 4.50 9.32 -4.04
C THR A 233 3.44 9.83 -3.08
N ASP A 234 2.49 8.97 -2.72
CA ASP A 234 1.47 9.24 -1.70
C ASP A 234 0.60 10.47 -1.97
N SER A 235 0.18 10.64 -3.23
CA SER A 235 -0.78 11.68 -3.60
C SER A 235 -2.23 11.18 -3.47
N TYR A 236 -3.11 12.00 -2.87
CA TYR A 236 -4.56 11.78 -2.89
C TYR A 236 -5.22 12.18 -4.22
N ARG A 237 -4.47 12.81 -5.13
CA ARG A 237 -5.00 13.32 -6.39
C ARG A 237 -4.18 12.83 -7.57
N ILE A 238 -4.89 12.29 -8.54
CA ILE A 238 -4.36 11.85 -9.83
C ILE A 238 -5.14 12.50 -10.98
N ASP A 239 -4.48 12.69 -12.12
CA ASP A 239 -5.13 13.19 -13.34
C ASP A 239 -6.19 12.20 -13.83
N LYS A 240 -7.37 12.70 -14.19
CA LYS A 240 -8.58 11.97 -14.58
C LYS A 240 -8.95 12.17 -16.04
N LYS A 241 -9.79 11.29 -16.60
CA LYS A 241 -10.18 11.33 -18.02
C LYS A 241 -10.80 12.66 -18.44
N GLU A 242 -11.53 13.29 -17.53
CA GLU A 242 -12.18 14.59 -17.70
C GLU A 242 -11.22 15.79 -17.63
N ASP A 243 -9.99 15.58 -17.16
CA ASP A 243 -9.03 16.65 -17.00
C ASP A 243 -8.44 17.11 -18.34
N VAL A 244 -7.91 18.33 -18.33
CA VAL A 244 -7.25 18.94 -19.48
C VAL A 244 -5.82 19.28 -19.10
N ILE A 245 -4.86 18.69 -19.82
CA ILE A 245 -3.44 18.94 -19.61
C ILE A 245 -3.01 20.03 -20.59
N ASN A 246 -2.36 21.07 -20.08
CA ASN A 246 -1.96 22.21 -20.90
C ASN A 246 -0.47 22.13 -21.20
N VAL A 247 -0.11 22.12 -22.48
CA VAL A 247 1.27 22.13 -22.94
C VAL A 247 1.56 23.44 -23.65
N SER A 248 2.69 24.06 -23.35
CA SER A 248 3.19 25.26 -24.02
C SER A 248 4.55 24.94 -24.62
N ILE A 249 4.73 25.25 -25.90
CA ILE A 249 5.97 25.06 -26.64
C ILE A 249 6.41 26.42 -27.13
N ASN A 250 7.60 26.85 -26.75
CA ASN A 250 8.19 28.13 -27.11
C ASN A 250 9.48 27.87 -27.88
N ILE A 251 9.50 28.24 -29.16
CA ILE A 251 10.69 28.16 -30.03
C ILE A 251 11.08 29.58 -30.38
N ASP A 252 12.22 30.06 -29.88
CA ASP A 252 12.74 31.41 -30.14
C ASP A 252 11.74 32.58 -29.93
N GLY A 253 10.76 32.40 -29.04
CA GLY A 253 9.71 33.38 -28.74
C GLY A 253 8.37 33.08 -29.39
N ASP A 254 8.32 32.17 -30.37
CA ASP A 254 7.06 31.70 -30.97
C ASP A 254 6.41 30.64 -30.09
N ILE A 255 5.31 31.03 -29.44
CA ILE A 255 4.61 30.21 -28.46
C ILE A 255 3.40 29.53 -29.10
N GLN A 256 3.38 28.20 -29.04
CA GLN A 256 2.22 27.38 -29.35
C GLN A 256 1.68 26.72 -28.09
N LYS A 257 0.36 26.73 -27.93
CA LYS A 257 -0.33 26.10 -26.79
C LYS A 257 -1.20 24.95 -27.28
N LEU A 258 -1.16 23.85 -26.54
CA LEU A 258 -1.92 22.64 -26.80
C LEU A 258 -2.72 22.27 -25.56
N GLU A 259 -4.00 21.93 -25.78
CA GLU A 259 -4.80 21.24 -24.79
C GLU A 259 -4.78 19.74 -25.11
N LEU A 260 -4.31 18.93 -24.16
CA LEU A 260 -4.36 17.48 -24.27
C LEU A 260 -5.56 16.96 -23.51
N LYS A 261 -6.36 16.13 -24.15
CA LYS A 261 -7.57 15.53 -23.59
C LYS A 261 -7.50 14.02 -23.74
N CYS A 262 -8.08 13.29 -22.79
CA CYS A 262 -8.29 11.85 -22.96
C CYS A 262 -9.37 11.68 -24.05
N LYS A 263 -9.06 10.98 -25.14
CA LYS A 263 -10.10 10.59 -26.10
C LYS A 263 -11.00 9.54 -25.42
N GLN A 264 -12.31 9.72 -25.50
CA GLN A 264 -13.31 8.70 -25.16
C GLN A 264 -13.33 7.61 -26.21
#